data_AF-A0A7X4DRQ5-F1
#
_entry.id   AF-A0A7X4DRQ5-F1
#
_cell.length_a   1.000
_cell.length_b   1.000
_cell.length_c   1.000
_cell.angle_alpha   90.00
_cell.angle_beta   90.00
_cell.angle_gamma   90.00
#
_symmetry.space_group_name_H-M   'P 1'
#
loop_
_entity.id
_entity.type
_entity.pdbx_description
1 polymer ?
#
loop_
_entity_poly.entity_id
_entity_poly.type
_entity_poly.pdbx_seq_one_letter_code
_entity_poly.pdbx_strand_id
1 'polypeptide(L)'
;MTSAKATQTPPALIFWIIAGWVGFVLCPWYGVEDGFFSFEWLVDGYPFEEDYSPAAFLIGQGEKLWLAPLLIPLLLPLLVLGRQKSDAAYGRMLTVAGALGFGWLIIQGFSIGIRGFNFEWMKAAFGALGDRQFGMGYGAMICASSFLFLLTQGIAARGAVNGDVFVVGAIGGVVTIVTAFVFFPIANML
;
A
#
# COMPACT_ATOMS: atom_id res chain seq x y z
N MET A 1 -35.77 1.85 -26.21
CA MET A 1 -34.37 2.31 -26.01
C MET A 1 -34.13 2.41 -24.51
N THR A 2 -33.57 1.36 -23.92
CA THR A 2 -33.16 1.37 -22.51
C THR A 2 -31.97 2.30 -22.37
N SER A 3 -32.15 3.41 -21.64
CA SER A 3 -31.07 4.32 -21.28
C SER A 3 -30.00 3.51 -20.55
N ALA A 4 -28.83 3.33 -21.18
CA ALA A 4 -27.68 2.69 -20.56
C ALA A 4 -27.27 3.58 -19.38
N LYS A 5 -27.67 3.17 -18.17
CA LYS A 5 -27.31 3.86 -16.93
C LYS A 5 -25.78 3.91 -16.89
N ALA A 6 -25.22 5.11 -17.01
CA ALA A 6 -23.78 5.32 -16.99
C ALA A 6 -23.21 4.59 -15.76
N THR A 7 -22.29 3.66 -15.99
CA THR A 7 -21.69 2.87 -14.92
C THR A 7 -20.78 3.80 -14.13
N GLN A 8 -21.31 4.37 -13.04
CA GLN A 8 -20.55 5.28 -12.19
C GLN A 8 -19.68 4.47 -11.25
N THR A 9 -18.37 4.69 -11.35
CA THR A 9 -17.40 4.19 -10.38
C THR A 9 -17.72 4.76 -9.00
N PRO A 10 -17.70 3.96 -7.92
CA PRO A 10 -17.94 4.45 -6.57
C PRO A 10 -16.93 5.53 -6.18
N PRO A 11 -17.35 6.64 -5.56
CA PRO A 11 -16.43 7.70 -5.10
C PRO A 11 -15.37 7.18 -4.13
N ALA A 12 -15.73 6.24 -3.26
CA ALA A 12 -14.79 5.61 -2.34
C ALA A 12 -13.66 4.84 -3.05
N LEU A 13 -13.96 4.16 -4.17
CA LEU A 13 -12.93 3.48 -4.95
C LEU A 13 -11.96 4.48 -5.54
N ILE A 14 -12.48 5.56 -6.15
CA ILE A 14 -11.66 6.63 -6.74
C ILE A 14 -10.77 7.26 -5.66
N PHE A 15 -11.33 7.56 -4.49
CA PHE A 15 -10.58 8.11 -3.36
C PHE A 15 -9.38 7.22 -2.99
N TRP A 16 -9.60 5.92 -2.81
CA TRP A 16 -8.52 5.01 -2.41
C TRP A 16 -7.47 4.80 -3.51
N ILE A 17 -7.87 4.80 -4.78
CA ILE A 17 -6.92 4.79 -5.90
C ILE A 17 -6.04 6.05 -5.86
N ILE A 18 -6.65 7.24 -5.75
CA ILE A 18 -5.93 8.50 -5.69
C ILE A 18 -5.00 8.52 -4.48
N ALA A 19 -5.49 8.12 -3.30
CA ALA A 19 -4.69 8.05 -2.08
C ALA A 19 -3.45 7.16 -2.27
N GLY A 20 -3.61 5.97 -2.88
CA GLY A 20 -2.48 5.08 -3.17
C GLY A 20 -1.42 5.73 -4.06
N TRP A 21 -1.84 6.40 -5.13
CA TRP A 21 -0.91 7.13 -6.01
C TRP A 21 -0.28 8.34 -5.34
N VAL A 22 -1.03 9.11 -4.57
CA VAL A 22 -0.52 10.27 -3.80
C VAL A 22 0.54 9.80 -2.80
N GLY A 23 0.27 8.75 -2.03
CA GLY A 23 1.24 8.19 -1.08
C GLY A 23 2.51 7.69 -1.78
N PHE A 24 2.37 7.10 -2.96
CA PHE A 24 3.50 6.53 -3.71
C PHE A 24 4.35 7.59 -4.44
N VAL A 25 3.74 8.69 -4.90
CA VAL A 25 4.37 9.68 -5.78
C VAL A 25 4.72 10.99 -5.08
N LEU A 26 3.97 11.39 -4.04
CA LEU A 26 4.09 12.73 -3.46
C LEU A 26 4.60 12.76 -2.03
N CYS A 27 4.43 11.69 -1.26
CA CYS A 27 4.81 11.68 0.15
C CYS A 27 6.15 10.94 0.36
N PRO A 28 7.01 11.40 1.28
CA PRO A 28 8.21 10.67 1.67
C PRO A 28 7.89 9.23 2.04
N TRP A 29 8.62 8.30 1.42
CA TRP A 29 8.38 6.87 1.62
C TRP A 29 8.91 6.39 2.97
N TYR A 30 10.04 6.93 3.41
CA TYR A 30 10.65 6.67 4.71
C TYR A 30 10.38 7.81 5.70
N GLY A 31 10.66 7.54 6.98
CA GLY A 31 10.50 8.50 8.06
C GLY A 31 11.49 9.66 7.92
N VAL A 32 10.94 10.88 7.95
CA VAL A 32 11.68 12.16 7.95
C VAL A 32 12.19 12.43 9.38
N GLU A 33 13.48 12.72 9.55
CA GLU A 33 14.09 12.94 10.88
C GLU A 33 13.46 14.09 11.66
N ASP A 34 13.31 15.27 11.04
CA ASP A 34 12.68 16.46 11.64
C ASP A 34 11.14 16.37 11.69
N GLY A 35 10.58 15.27 11.20
CA GLY A 35 9.16 14.98 11.19
C GLY A 35 8.43 15.52 9.95
N PHE A 36 7.39 14.80 9.53
CA PHE A 36 6.65 15.13 8.30
C PHE A 36 5.95 16.51 8.34
N PHE A 37 5.53 16.96 9.53
CA PHE A 37 4.82 18.24 9.69
C PHE A 37 5.76 19.44 9.88
N SER A 38 7.08 19.27 9.90
CA SER A 38 8.02 20.40 9.85
C SER A 38 7.99 21.08 8.47
N PHE A 39 7.59 20.33 7.43
CA PHE A 39 7.64 20.73 6.02
C PHE A 39 9.04 21.08 5.50
N GLU A 40 10.10 20.84 6.28
CA GLU A 40 11.49 21.07 5.85
C GLU A 40 11.87 20.14 4.69
N TRP A 41 11.33 18.92 4.71
CA TRP A 41 11.49 17.96 3.61
C TRP A 41 11.07 18.52 2.25
N LEU A 42 10.15 19.50 2.17
CA LEU A 42 9.75 20.11 0.89
C LEU A 42 10.82 21.03 0.29
N VAL A 43 11.69 21.58 1.12
CA VAL A 43 12.71 22.57 0.72
C VAL A 43 14.13 22.01 0.74
N ASP A 44 14.33 20.91 1.46
CA ASP A 44 15.64 20.28 1.64
C ASP A 44 15.89 19.13 0.62
N GLY A 45 15.63 19.40 -0.66
CA GLY A 45 15.98 18.46 -1.75
C GLY A 45 14.88 17.51 -2.23
N TYR A 46 13.65 17.67 -1.77
CA TYR A 46 12.50 16.97 -2.38
C TYR A 46 12.32 17.30 -3.86
N PRO A 47 11.97 16.33 -4.73
CA PRO A 47 11.70 14.92 -4.44
C PRO A 47 12.86 13.96 -4.73
N PHE A 48 14.11 14.44 -4.85
CA PHE A 48 15.24 13.64 -5.33
C PHE A 48 16.17 13.16 -4.21
N GLU A 49 16.24 13.89 -3.09
CA GLU A 49 17.05 13.46 -1.95
C GLU A 49 16.48 12.17 -1.33
N GLU A 50 17.33 11.17 -1.08
CA GLU A 50 16.89 9.81 -0.69
C GLU A 50 15.99 9.82 0.56
N ASP A 51 16.33 10.65 1.54
CA ASP A 51 15.64 10.73 2.84
C ASP A 51 14.22 11.33 2.75
N TYR A 52 13.96 12.14 1.72
CA TYR A 52 12.66 12.80 1.52
C TYR A 52 11.92 12.28 0.29
N SER A 53 12.54 11.39 -0.49
CA SER A 53 12.03 10.91 -1.76
C SER A 53 10.76 10.05 -1.59
N PRO A 54 9.74 10.29 -2.43
CA PRO A 54 8.65 9.34 -2.62
C PRO A 54 9.13 8.05 -3.29
N ALA A 55 8.38 6.95 -3.14
CA ALA A 55 8.75 5.65 -3.71
C ALA A 55 8.96 5.68 -5.22
N ALA A 56 8.12 6.41 -5.95
CA ALA A 56 8.26 6.54 -7.40
C ALA A 56 9.61 7.15 -7.81
N PHE A 57 10.10 8.13 -7.04
CA PHE A 57 11.37 8.80 -7.30
C PHE A 57 12.56 7.92 -6.90
N LEU A 58 12.48 7.24 -5.76
CA LEU A 58 13.50 6.25 -5.36
C LEU A 58 13.72 5.20 -6.47
N ILE A 59 12.62 4.60 -6.96
CA ILE A 59 12.69 3.62 -8.06
C ILE A 59 13.27 4.25 -9.32
N GLY A 60 12.85 5.47 -9.68
CA GLY A 60 13.35 6.20 -10.85
C GLY A 60 14.85 6.51 -10.80
N GLN A 61 15.40 6.64 -9.60
CA GLN A 61 16.83 6.86 -9.34
C GLN A 61 17.63 5.55 -9.27
N GLY A 62 16.97 4.39 -9.36
CA GLY A 62 17.61 3.09 -9.20
C GLY A 62 17.76 2.65 -7.74
N GLU A 63 17.24 3.45 -6.80
CA GLU A 63 17.28 3.20 -5.36
C GLU A 63 16.10 2.33 -4.92
N LYS A 64 16.31 1.54 -3.87
CA LYS A 64 15.24 0.78 -3.18
C LYS A 64 14.34 0.00 -4.14
N LEU A 65 14.92 -0.72 -5.10
CA LEU A 65 14.18 -1.40 -6.18
C LEU A 65 13.14 -2.43 -5.69
N TRP A 66 13.22 -2.86 -4.43
CA TRP A 66 12.18 -3.67 -3.79
C TRP A 66 10.82 -2.96 -3.65
N LEU A 67 10.75 -1.65 -3.88
CA LEU A 67 9.50 -0.89 -3.96
C LEU A 67 8.79 -1.07 -5.32
N ALA A 68 9.53 -1.40 -6.39
CA ALA A 68 8.98 -1.50 -7.75
C ALA A 68 7.80 -2.48 -7.90
N PRO A 69 7.77 -3.65 -7.23
CA PRO A 69 6.61 -4.55 -7.27
C PRO A 69 5.28 -3.91 -6.85
N LEU A 70 5.28 -2.82 -6.08
CA LEU A 70 4.07 -2.10 -5.66
C LEU A 70 3.36 -1.36 -6.81
N LEU A 71 4.04 -1.12 -7.93
CA LEU A 71 3.42 -0.54 -9.13
C LEU A 71 2.31 -1.45 -9.67
N ILE A 72 2.49 -2.76 -9.61
CA ILE A 72 1.50 -3.74 -10.09
C ILE A 72 0.16 -3.58 -9.35
N PRO A 73 0.09 -3.70 -8.00
CA PRO A 73 -1.16 -3.51 -7.27
C PRO A 73 -1.70 -2.07 -7.32
N LEU A 74 -0.88 -1.04 -7.59
CA LEU A 74 -1.36 0.33 -7.82
C LEU A 74 -2.06 0.51 -9.18
N LEU A 75 -1.59 -0.20 -10.22
CA LEU A 75 -2.15 -0.13 -11.56
C LEU A 75 -3.41 -1.00 -11.73
N LEU A 76 -3.46 -2.17 -11.06
CA LEU A 76 -4.59 -3.10 -11.14
C LEU A 76 -5.98 -2.48 -10.92
N PRO A 77 -6.23 -1.63 -9.89
CA PRO A 77 -7.55 -1.05 -9.68
C PRO A 77 -7.96 -0.02 -10.75
N LEU A 78 -7.02 0.49 -11.55
CA LEU A 78 -7.34 1.38 -12.68
C LEU A 78 -8.10 0.63 -13.79
N LEU A 79 -7.85 -0.67 -13.94
CA LEU A 79 -8.47 -1.52 -14.96
C LEU A 79 -9.96 -1.81 -14.69
N VAL A 80 -10.43 -1.55 -13.47
CA VAL A 80 -11.84 -1.72 -13.09
C VAL A 80 -12.62 -0.40 -13.06
N LEU A 81 -11.98 0.73 -13.35
CA LEU A 81 -12.68 2.01 -13.51
C LEU A 81 -13.69 1.90 -14.65
N GLY A 82 -14.93 2.32 -14.39
CA GLY A 82 -16.03 2.22 -15.35
C GLY A 82 -16.65 0.83 -15.50
N ARG A 83 -16.14 -0.20 -14.80
CA ARG A 83 -16.78 -1.52 -14.74
C ARG A 83 -17.92 -1.55 -13.72
N GLN A 84 -18.90 -2.40 -13.97
CA GLN A 84 -20.02 -2.59 -13.05
C GLN A 84 -19.59 -3.41 -11.84
N LYS A 85 -20.12 -3.09 -10.64
CA LYS A 85 -19.86 -3.87 -9.42
C LYS A 85 -20.31 -5.33 -9.53
N SER A 86 -21.29 -5.62 -10.38
CA SER A 86 -21.80 -6.97 -10.65
C SER A 86 -20.83 -7.84 -11.47
N ASP A 87 -19.83 -7.23 -12.11
CA ASP A 87 -18.79 -7.97 -12.82
C ASP A 87 -17.91 -8.71 -11.81
N ALA A 88 -17.81 -10.03 -11.96
CA ALA A 88 -16.95 -10.87 -11.12
C ALA A 88 -15.47 -10.43 -11.18
N ALA A 89 -15.03 -9.83 -12.29
CA ALA A 89 -13.69 -9.29 -12.42
C ALA A 89 -13.47 -8.06 -11.52
N TYR A 90 -14.48 -7.22 -11.30
CA TYR A 90 -14.38 -6.03 -10.44
C TYR A 90 -13.92 -6.42 -9.03
N GLY A 91 -14.67 -7.33 -8.38
CA GLY A 91 -14.35 -7.77 -7.03
C GLY A 91 -13.01 -8.52 -6.96
N ARG A 92 -12.75 -9.41 -7.92
CA ARG A 92 -11.49 -10.19 -7.98
C ARG A 92 -10.26 -9.30 -8.11
N MET A 93 -10.28 -8.33 -9.02
CA MET A 93 -9.13 -7.47 -9.28
C MET A 93 -8.82 -6.56 -8.10
N LEU A 94 -9.84 -6.01 -7.43
CA LEU A 94 -9.66 -5.22 -6.21
C LEU A 94 -9.11 -6.06 -5.06
N THR A 95 -9.61 -7.28 -4.86
CA THR A 95 -9.06 -8.21 -3.87
C THR A 95 -7.60 -8.54 -4.15
N VAL A 96 -7.25 -8.85 -5.41
CA VAL A 96 -5.88 -9.18 -5.79
C VAL A 96 -4.96 -7.97 -5.64
N ALA A 97 -5.39 -6.78 -6.09
CA ALA A 97 -4.63 -5.55 -5.93
C ALA A 97 -4.34 -5.24 -4.47
N GLY A 98 -5.38 -5.24 -3.64
CA GLY A 98 -5.23 -4.96 -2.22
C GLY A 98 -4.41 -6.02 -1.48
N ALA A 99 -4.62 -7.31 -1.76
CA ALA A 99 -3.85 -8.39 -1.13
C ALA A 99 -2.37 -8.37 -1.52
N LEU A 100 -2.05 -8.16 -2.81
CA LEU A 100 -0.68 -8.08 -3.28
C LEU A 100 0.02 -6.84 -2.73
N GLY A 101 -0.61 -5.67 -2.80
CA GLY A 101 -0.01 -4.42 -2.31
C GLY A 101 0.21 -4.43 -0.81
N PHE A 102 -0.83 -4.77 -0.04
CA PHE A 102 -0.74 -4.82 1.42
C PHE A 102 0.19 -5.93 1.90
N GLY A 103 0.11 -7.11 1.28
CA GLY A 103 0.99 -8.24 1.59
C GLY A 103 2.46 -7.92 1.28
N TRP A 104 2.74 -7.25 0.16
CA TRP A 104 4.10 -6.83 -0.17
C TRP A 104 4.66 -5.83 0.84
N LEU A 105 3.87 -4.83 1.26
CA LEU A 105 4.27 -3.88 2.31
C LEU A 105 4.63 -4.59 3.62
N ILE A 106 3.85 -5.59 4.03
CA ILE A 106 4.13 -6.42 5.20
C ILE A 106 5.44 -7.20 4.99
N ILE A 107 5.54 -7.93 3.87
CA ILE A 107 6.72 -8.75 3.57
C ILE A 107 7.98 -7.89 3.59
N GLN A 108 8.02 -6.78 2.85
CA GLN A 108 9.21 -5.93 2.82
C GLN A 108 9.50 -5.27 4.17
N GLY A 109 8.46 -4.90 4.94
CA GLY A 109 8.61 -4.26 6.25
C GLY A 109 9.25 -5.17 7.29
N PHE A 110 8.95 -6.47 7.21
CA PHE A 110 9.58 -7.48 8.08
C PHE A 110 10.85 -8.08 7.50
N SER A 111 11.00 -8.09 6.18
CA SER A 111 12.14 -8.73 5.54
C SER A 111 13.39 -7.84 5.48
N ILE A 112 13.21 -6.52 5.39
CA ILE A 112 14.31 -5.56 5.22
C ILE A 112 14.34 -4.61 6.41
N GLY A 113 15.44 -4.62 7.14
CA GLY A 113 15.70 -3.72 8.27
C GLY A 113 16.84 -2.74 8.02
N ILE A 114 17.19 -2.02 9.08
CA ILE A 114 18.27 -1.01 9.08
C ILE A 114 19.68 -1.59 8.87
N ARG A 115 19.83 -2.92 8.95
CA ARG A 115 21.10 -3.67 8.77
C ARG A 115 21.04 -4.63 7.59
N GLY A 116 20.13 -4.40 6.63
CA GLY A 116 19.88 -5.29 5.48
C GLY A 116 18.77 -6.32 5.76
N PHE A 117 18.86 -7.50 5.16
CA PHE A 117 17.84 -8.55 5.36
C PHE A 117 17.77 -9.04 6.81
N ASN A 118 16.56 -9.14 7.35
CA ASN A 118 16.31 -9.65 8.70
C ASN A 118 16.41 -11.18 8.79
N PHE A 119 16.22 -11.89 7.67
CA PHE A 119 16.28 -13.35 7.62
C PHE A 119 17.54 -13.87 6.93
N GLU A 120 18.24 -14.81 7.56
CA GLU A 120 19.49 -15.38 7.03
C GLU A 120 19.30 -16.10 5.68
N TRP A 121 18.16 -16.77 5.47
CA TRP A 121 17.87 -17.42 4.19
C TRP A 121 17.80 -16.42 3.02
N MET A 122 17.38 -15.18 3.28
CA MET A 122 17.36 -14.12 2.26
C MET A 122 18.77 -13.67 1.93
N LYS A 123 19.65 -13.54 2.93
CA LYS A 123 21.08 -13.27 2.70
C LYS A 123 21.74 -14.39 1.90
N ALA A 124 21.37 -15.64 2.18
CA ALA A 124 21.88 -16.79 1.43
C ALA A 124 21.37 -16.82 -0.02
N ALA A 125 20.10 -16.45 -0.26
CA ALA A 125 19.49 -16.49 -1.58
C ALA A 125 19.85 -15.29 -2.48
N PHE A 126 19.92 -14.09 -1.91
CA PHE A 126 20.07 -12.82 -2.64
C PHE A 126 21.41 -12.12 -2.37
N GLY A 127 22.23 -12.65 -1.46
CA GLY A 127 23.43 -11.99 -0.98
C GLY A 127 23.14 -10.93 0.08
N ALA A 128 24.19 -10.23 0.52
CA ALA A 128 24.02 -9.07 1.39
C ALA A 128 23.29 -7.97 0.62
N LEU A 129 22.15 -7.52 1.15
CA LEU A 129 21.51 -6.29 0.70
C LEU A 129 22.49 -5.16 1.03
N GLY A 130 23.19 -4.64 0.03
CA GLY A 130 24.21 -3.58 0.20
C GLY A 130 23.65 -2.23 0.64
N ASP A 131 22.43 -2.24 1.18
CA ASP A 131 21.59 -1.09 1.51
C ASP A 131 20.62 -1.49 2.65
N ARG A 132 19.85 -0.52 3.14
CA ARG A 132 18.99 -0.63 4.31
C ARG A 132 17.63 0.02 4.09
N GLN A 133 16.66 -0.44 4.89
CA GLN A 133 15.33 0.14 4.95
C GLN A 133 15.14 0.85 6.29
N PHE A 134 14.87 2.16 6.23
CA PHE A 134 14.47 2.94 7.38
C PHE A 134 13.00 2.71 7.73
N GLY A 135 12.55 3.27 8.86
CA GLY A 135 11.14 3.24 9.22
C GLY A 135 10.27 3.77 8.08
N MET A 136 9.17 3.09 7.78
CA MET A 136 8.23 3.51 6.75
C MET A 136 7.50 4.79 7.16
N GLY A 137 7.47 5.78 6.27
CA GLY A 137 6.88 7.09 6.47
C GLY A 137 5.42 7.20 6.05
N TYR A 138 4.96 8.43 5.84
CA TYR A 138 3.57 8.72 5.48
C TYR A 138 3.19 8.21 4.10
N GLY A 139 4.11 8.19 3.12
CA GLY A 139 3.83 7.63 1.80
C GLY A 139 3.45 6.16 1.85
N ALA A 140 4.22 5.37 2.63
CA ALA A 140 3.93 3.97 2.88
C ALA A 140 2.63 3.76 3.68
N MET A 141 2.34 4.59 4.69
CA MET A 141 1.10 4.53 5.48
C MET A 141 -0.15 4.77 4.62
N ILE A 142 -0.11 5.78 3.74
CA ILE A 142 -1.22 6.09 2.83
C ILE A 142 -1.41 4.94 1.82
N CYS A 143 -0.32 4.40 1.26
CA CYS A 143 -0.37 3.23 0.39
C CYS A 143 -0.94 2.00 1.09
N ALA A 144 -0.51 1.72 2.33
CA ALA A 144 -1.02 0.62 3.13
C ALA A 144 -2.53 0.73 3.34
N SER A 145 -2.99 1.93 3.70
CA SER A 145 -4.41 2.23 3.87
C SER A 145 -5.17 2.02 2.56
N SER A 146 -4.66 2.56 1.45
CA SER A 146 -5.24 2.35 0.12
C SER A 146 -5.40 0.87 -0.22
N PHE A 147 -4.35 0.06 -0.10
CA PHE A 147 -4.42 -1.37 -0.41
C PHE A 147 -5.39 -2.12 0.50
N LEU A 148 -5.43 -1.80 1.81
CA LEU A 148 -6.39 -2.39 2.74
C LEU A 148 -7.84 -2.07 2.33
N PHE A 149 -8.12 -0.83 1.97
CA PHE A 149 -9.47 -0.43 1.59
C PHE A 149 -9.86 -0.85 0.16
N LEU A 150 -8.90 -1.07 -0.73
CA LEU A 150 -9.13 -1.76 -2.01
C LEU A 150 -9.44 -3.25 -1.79
N LEU A 151 -8.68 -3.92 -0.91
CA LEU A 151 -8.90 -5.32 -0.55
C LEU A 151 -10.31 -5.53 0.00
N THR A 152 -10.70 -4.74 1.01
CA THR A 152 -12.02 -4.83 1.66
C THR A 152 -13.16 -4.48 0.71
N GLN A 153 -12.98 -3.50 -0.18
CA GLN A 153 -13.94 -3.22 -1.26
C GLN A 153 -14.10 -4.40 -2.22
N GLY A 154 -13.01 -5.06 -2.60
CA GLY A 154 -13.06 -6.27 -3.44
C GLY A 154 -13.78 -7.42 -2.75
N ILE A 155 -13.52 -7.61 -1.45
CA ILE A 155 -14.19 -8.64 -0.62
C ILE A 155 -15.70 -8.35 -0.49
N ALA A 156 -16.08 -7.10 -0.23
CA ALA A 156 -17.48 -6.68 -0.18
C ALA A 156 -18.17 -6.88 -1.53
N ALA A 157 -17.55 -6.46 -2.64
CA ALA A 157 -18.09 -6.66 -3.99
C ALA A 157 -18.32 -8.14 -4.35
N ARG A 158 -17.65 -9.07 -3.66
CA ARG A 158 -17.85 -10.52 -3.80
C ARG A 158 -18.91 -11.11 -2.86
N GLY A 159 -19.67 -10.26 -2.16
CA GLY A 159 -20.84 -10.65 -1.35
C GLY A 159 -20.61 -10.75 0.15
N ALA A 160 -19.41 -10.44 0.66
CA ALA A 160 -19.18 -10.41 2.10
C ALA A 160 -20.04 -9.34 2.77
N VAL A 161 -20.67 -9.69 3.92
CA VAL A 161 -21.54 -8.79 4.70
C VAL A 161 -22.59 -8.10 3.81
N ASN A 162 -23.26 -8.87 2.95
CA ASN A 162 -24.25 -8.37 1.99
C ASN A 162 -23.74 -7.28 1.03
N GLY A 163 -22.43 -7.18 0.84
CA GLY A 163 -21.80 -6.18 -0.02
C GLY A 163 -21.58 -4.82 0.63
N ASP A 164 -21.71 -4.72 1.96
CA ASP A 164 -21.48 -3.47 2.69
C ASP A 164 -19.97 -3.16 2.76
N VAL A 165 -19.56 -2.21 1.93
CA VAL A 165 -18.16 -1.74 1.86
C VAL A 165 -17.70 -1.08 3.16
N PHE A 166 -18.57 -0.36 3.85
CA PHE A 166 -18.21 0.33 5.08
C PHE A 166 -17.94 -0.66 6.20
N VAL A 167 -18.83 -1.64 6.39
CA VAL A 167 -18.68 -2.66 7.44
C VAL A 167 -17.47 -3.56 7.17
N VAL A 168 -17.30 -4.04 5.93
CA VAL A 168 -16.11 -4.85 5.58
C VAL A 168 -14.83 -4.04 5.74
N GLY A 169 -14.84 -2.76 5.38
CA GLY A 169 -13.73 -1.83 5.60
C GLY A 169 -13.39 -1.65 7.09
N ALA A 170 -14.40 -1.43 7.93
CA ALA A 170 -14.23 -1.29 9.37
C ALA A 170 -13.66 -2.57 10.00
N ILE A 171 -14.17 -3.74 9.63
CA ILE A 171 -13.64 -5.03 10.07
C ILE A 171 -12.17 -5.17 9.65
N GLY A 172 -11.84 -4.88 8.38
CA GLY A 172 -10.46 -4.96 7.89
C GLY A 172 -9.50 -4.01 8.63
N GLY A 173 -9.94 -2.79 8.90
CA GLY A 173 -9.20 -1.81 9.70
C GLY A 173 -8.93 -2.29 11.12
N VAL A 174 -9.97 -2.76 11.83
CA VAL A 174 -9.86 -3.28 13.20
C VAL A 174 -8.92 -4.49 13.24
N VAL A 175 -9.11 -5.46 12.34
CA VAL A 175 -8.24 -6.66 12.27
C VAL A 175 -6.79 -6.25 12.05
N THR A 176 -6.53 -5.30 11.16
CA THR A 176 -5.17 -4.81 10.88
C THR A 176 -4.53 -4.18 12.10
N ILE A 177 -5.22 -3.24 12.76
CA ILE A 177 -4.70 -2.51 13.93
C ILE A 177 -4.50 -3.46 15.11
N VAL A 178 -5.48 -4.31 15.42
CA VAL A 178 -5.37 -5.29 16.51
C VAL A 178 -4.20 -6.26 16.24
N THR A 179 -4.04 -6.71 15.00
CA THR A 179 -2.91 -7.58 14.64
C THR A 179 -1.57 -6.87 14.84
N ALA A 180 -1.44 -5.63 14.36
CA ALA A 180 -0.19 -4.87 14.42
C ALA A 180 0.20 -4.45 15.85
N PHE A 181 -0.77 -4.08 16.69
CA PHE A 181 -0.51 -3.48 18.00
C PHE A 181 -0.78 -4.40 19.19
N VAL A 182 -1.49 -5.51 19.00
CA VAL A 182 -1.77 -6.49 20.06
C VAL A 182 -1.06 -7.80 19.76
N PHE A 183 -1.38 -8.45 18.64
CA PHE A 183 -0.84 -9.79 18.37
C PHE A 183 0.65 -9.79 18.02
N PHE A 184 1.12 -8.82 17.23
CA PHE A 184 2.52 -8.76 16.86
C PHE A 184 3.47 -8.54 18.06
N PRO A 185 3.22 -7.58 18.98
CA PRO A 185 4.04 -7.46 20.19
C PRO A 185 4.02 -8.72 21.06
N ILE A 186 2.84 -9.33 21.26
CA ILE A 186 2.71 -10.59 22.03
C ILE A 186 3.55 -11.70 21.40
N ALA A 187 3.47 -11.88 20.07
CA ALA A 187 4.22 -12.90 19.36
C ALA A 187 5.74 -12.73 19.45
N ASN A 188 6.25 -11.50 19.63
CA ASN A 188 7.69 -11.25 19.83
C ASN A 188 8.14 -11.42 21.29
N MET A 189 7.22 -11.49 22.25
CA MET A 189 7.54 -11.73 23.67
C MET A 189 7.58 -13.23 24.01
N LEU A 190 6.94 -14.07 23.18
CA LEU A 190 6.92 -15.53 23.32
C LEU A 190 8.19 -16.16 22.72
#